data_AF-A0A966MLH3-F1
#
_entry.id   AF-A0A966MLH3-F1
#
_cell.length_a   1.000
_cell.length_b   1.000
_cell.length_c   1.000
_cell.angle_alpha   90.00
_cell.angle_beta   90.00
_cell.angle_gamma   90.00
#
_symmetry.space_group_name_H-M   'P 1'
#
loop_
_entity.id
_entity.type
_entity.pdbx_description
1 polymer ?
#
loop_
_entity_poly.entity_id
_entity_poly.type
_entity_poly.pdbx_seq_one_letter_code
_entity_poly.pdbx_strand_id
1 'polypeptide(L)'
;LKTHFLRVVINYPSMLLFFFAINFVSIEKANSLTFVVPFIATILAVIFLKEKIYGYRIFALILGFVGMLIIIRPGMIEVSFGVYMILISSFLWAVMIIITKKLSKDESAITILSYQYLLMFIISFIFALFNWQTPSKEAVLYLFLAGLSGTIFHLTLYQAYKLVDVSLVQPYSFLVLVFASILGYFVFGEIPDIYTWIGTGIIFIGIIIISVREMQINKNIVRKNLNTEL
;
A
#
# COMPACT_ATOMS: atom_id res chain seq x y z
N LEU A 1 -7.10 10.43 19.92
CA LEU A 1 -8.37 10.84 19.23
C LEU A 1 -8.16 11.87 18.12
N LYS A 2 -7.60 13.08 18.37
CA LYS A 2 -7.43 14.13 17.33
C LYS A 2 -6.69 13.62 16.07
N THR A 3 -5.58 12.90 16.24
CA THR A 3 -4.81 12.33 15.13
C THR A 3 -5.57 11.24 14.36
N HIS A 4 -6.40 10.44 15.05
CA HIS A 4 -7.26 9.44 14.41
C HIS A 4 -8.33 10.10 13.54
N PHE A 5 -8.93 11.19 14.02
CA PHE A 5 -9.86 11.98 13.24
C PHE A 5 -9.19 12.57 11.99
N LEU A 6 -8.01 13.16 12.14
CA LEU A 6 -7.22 13.69 11.01
C LEU A 6 -6.92 12.59 9.96
N ARG A 7 -6.52 11.38 10.39
CA ARG A 7 -6.32 10.24 9.48
C ARG A 7 -7.55 9.94 8.67
N VAL A 8 -8.73 9.91 9.30
CA VAL A 8 -9.97 9.54 8.63
C VAL A 8 -10.45 10.65 7.69
N VAL A 9 -10.31 11.92 8.08
CA VAL A 9 -10.62 13.06 7.21
C VAL A 9 -9.72 13.10 5.97
N ILE A 10 -8.50 12.59 6.03
CA ILE A 10 -7.60 12.47 4.88
C ILE A 10 -7.90 11.20 4.07
N ASN A 11 -8.06 10.06 4.75
CA ASN A 11 -8.20 8.75 4.12
C ASN A 11 -9.56 8.56 3.43
N TYR A 12 -10.63 9.11 3.99
CA TYR A 12 -11.97 8.94 3.45
C TYR A 12 -12.14 9.61 2.07
N PRO A 13 -11.76 10.88 1.86
CA PRO A 13 -11.72 11.48 0.53
C PRO A 13 -10.75 10.77 -0.41
N SER A 14 -9.59 10.31 0.08
CA SER A 14 -8.66 9.51 -0.71
C SER A 14 -9.36 8.30 -1.34
N MET A 15 -10.07 7.53 -0.53
CA MET A 15 -10.82 6.36 -0.97
C MET A 15 -11.93 6.72 -1.96
N LEU A 16 -12.71 7.77 -1.66
CA LEU A 16 -13.79 8.23 -2.54
C LEU A 16 -13.28 8.70 -3.91
N LEU A 17 -12.17 9.44 -3.95
CA LEU A 17 -11.54 9.89 -5.19
C LEU A 17 -11.12 8.70 -6.07
N PHE A 18 -10.56 7.65 -5.48
CA PHE A 18 -10.20 6.44 -6.21
C PHE A 18 -11.44 5.73 -6.79
N PHE A 19 -12.45 5.47 -5.97
CA PHE A 19 -13.69 4.82 -6.41
C PHE A 19 -14.49 5.65 -7.41
N PHE A 20 -14.41 6.97 -7.34
CA PHE A 20 -15.07 7.81 -8.33
C PHE A 20 -14.27 7.84 -9.64
N ALA A 21 -12.95 7.84 -9.58
CA ALA A 21 -12.07 7.88 -10.75
C ALA A 21 -12.20 6.65 -11.66
N ILE A 22 -12.52 5.48 -11.11
CA ILE A 22 -12.74 4.26 -11.92
C ILE A 22 -13.97 4.36 -12.86
N ASN A 23 -14.82 5.38 -12.72
CA ASN A 23 -15.87 5.69 -13.70
C ASN A 23 -15.31 6.38 -14.97
N PHE A 24 -14.10 6.93 -14.92
CA PHE A 24 -13.46 7.66 -16.02
C PHE A 24 -12.24 6.95 -16.59
N VAL A 25 -11.64 6.04 -15.83
CA VAL A 25 -10.40 5.35 -16.18
C VAL A 25 -10.56 3.87 -15.84
N SER A 26 -10.12 2.99 -16.74
CA SER A 26 -10.11 1.54 -16.50
C SER A 26 -9.37 1.19 -15.21
N ILE A 27 -9.84 0.17 -14.50
CA ILE A 27 -9.25 -0.27 -13.22
C ILE A 27 -7.75 -0.60 -13.33
N GLU A 28 -7.29 -1.13 -14.46
CA GLU A 28 -5.87 -1.44 -14.73
C GLU A 28 -5.00 -0.19 -14.74
N LYS A 29 -5.42 0.84 -15.49
CA LYS A 29 -4.76 2.15 -15.51
C LYS A 29 -4.84 2.83 -14.13
N ALA A 30 -5.96 2.68 -13.43
CA ALA A 30 -6.09 3.22 -12.08
C ALA A 30 -5.08 2.59 -11.10
N ASN A 31 -4.96 1.26 -11.12
CA ASN A 31 -3.98 0.54 -10.32
C ASN A 31 -2.53 0.89 -10.73
N SER A 32 -2.26 1.06 -12.01
CA SER A 32 -0.93 1.49 -12.49
C SER A 32 -0.52 2.84 -11.91
N LEU A 33 -1.45 3.80 -11.86
CA LEU A 33 -1.21 5.13 -11.32
C LEU A 33 -0.97 5.12 -9.81
N THR A 34 -1.61 4.22 -9.05
CA THR A 34 -1.39 4.14 -7.59
C THR A 34 -0.02 3.61 -7.21
N PHE A 35 0.75 3.01 -8.12
CA PHE A 35 2.14 2.64 -7.87
C PHE A 35 3.11 3.83 -7.73
N VAL A 36 2.62 5.07 -7.89
CA VAL A 36 3.34 6.26 -7.45
C VAL A 36 3.39 6.39 -5.92
N VAL A 37 2.45 5.78 -5.19
CA VAL A 37 2.36 5.82 -3.73
C VAL A 37 3.68 5.41 -3.05
N PRO A 38 4.30 4.26 -3.37
CA PRO A 38 5.61 3.89 -2.85
C PRO A 38 6.67 5.00 -2.92
N PHE A 39 6.72 5.76 -4.01
CA PHE A 39 7.67 6.87 -4.16
C PHE A 39 7.30 8.06 -3.30
N ILE A 40 6.04 8.48 -3.33
CA ILE A 40 5.55 9.61 -2.53
C ILE A 40 5.74 9.29 -1.04
N ALA A 41 5.29 8.13 -0.57
CA ALA A 41 5.42 7.71 0.83
C ALA A 41 6.89 7.65 1.28
N THR A 42 7.78 7.16 0.42
CA THR A 42 9.23 7.14 0.69
C THR A 42 9.81 8.55 0.86
N ILE A 43 9.44 9.49 -0.03
CA ILE A 43 9.86 10.90 0.06
C ILE A 43 9.30 11.55 1.33
N LEU A 44 8.00 11.39 1.59
CA LEU A 44 7.35 11.95 2.77
C LEU A 44 7.93 11.38 4.07
N ALA A 45 8.36 10.11 4.08
CA ALA A 45 9.02 9.50 5.23
C ALA A 45 10.36 10.16 5.55
N VAL A 46 11.16 10.52 4.54
CA VAL A 46 12.40 11.30 4.75
C VAL A 46 12.09 12.67 5.34
N ILE A 47 11.11 13.38 4.78
CA ILE A 47 10.80 14.76 5.17
C ILE A 47 10.21 14.81 6.59
N PHE A 48 9.18 14.01 6.86
CA PHE A 48 8.37 14.12 8.08
C PHE A 48 8.80 13.19 9.20
N LEU A 49 9.34 12.01 8.87
CA LEU A 49 9.79 11.03 9.86
C LEU A 49 11.31 11.03 10.06
N LYS A 50 12.04 11.76 9.21
CA LYS A 50 13.50 11.83 9.20
C LYS A 50 14.14 10.45 9.05
N GLU A 51 13.48 9.56 8.30
CA GLU A 51 14.05 8.25 7.97
C GLU A 51 15.32 8.42 7.14
N LYS A 52 16.36 7.63 7.47
CA LYS A 52 17.56 7.56 6.63
C LYS A 52 17.31 6.60 5.49
N ILE A 53 17.32 7.12 4.27
CA ILE A 53 17.21 6.27 3.08
C ILE A 53 18.59 5.80 2.66
N TYR A 54 18.69 4.49 2.46
CA TYR A 54 19.85 3.83 1.90
C TYR A 54 19.67 3.58 0.41
N GLY A 55 20.77 3.66 -0.35
CA GLY A 55 20.74 3.48 -1.81
C GLY A 55 20.15 2.14 -2.26
N TYR A 56 20.32 1.05 -1.49
CA TYR A 56 19.73 -0.25 -1.80
C TYR A 56 18.19 -0.26 -1.66
N ARG A 57 17.61 0.58 -0.78
CA ARG A 57 16.15 0.73 -0.67
C ARG A 57 15.59 1.47 -1.88
N ILE A 58 16.27 2.52 -2.34
CA ILE A 58 15.93 3.24 -3.58
C ILE A 58 16.03 2.30 -4.78
N PHE A 59 17.11 1.54 -4.88
CA PHE A 59 17.31 0.60 -5.99
C PHE A 59 16.21 -0.46 -6.04
N ALA A 60 15.84 -1.04 -4.89
CA ALA A 60 14.73 -1.98 -4.81
C ALA A 60 13.38 -1.34 -5.21
N LEU A 61 13.15 -0.08 -4.82
CA LEU A 61 11.96 0.67 -5.20
C LEU A 61 11.88 0.88 -6.73
N ILE A 62 13.00 1.26 -7.35
CA ILE A 62 13.11 1.44 -8.81
C ILE A 62 12.89 0.11 -9.54
N LEU A 63 13.53 -0.97 -9.10
CA LEU A 63 13.34 -2.29 -9.69
C LEU A 63 11.88 -2.74 -9.60
N GLY A 64 11.25 -2.57 -8.43
CA GLY A 64 9.85 -2.90 -8.25
C GLY A 64 8.93 -2.12 -9.21
N PHE A 65 9.21 -0.83 -9.41
CA PHE A 65 8.47 0.00 -10.36
C PHE A 65 8.68 -0.41 -11.81
N VAL A 66 9.92 -0.70 -12.22
CA VAL A 66 10.23 -1.20 -13.56
C VAL A 66 9.53 -2.54 -13.81
N GLY A 67 9.58 -3.46 -12.84
CA GLY A 67 8.88 -4.74 -12.93
C GLY A 67 7.37 -4.55 -13.05
N MET A 68 6.79 -3.60 -12.30
CA MET A 68 5.38 -3.24 -12.44
C MET A 68 5.03 -2.75 -13.84
N LEU A 69 5.81 -1.85 -14.42
CA LEU A 69 5.57 -1.35 -15.77
C LEU A 69 5.60 -2.47 -16.82
N ILE A 70 6.48 -3.46 -16.63
CA ILE A 70 6.58 -4.65 -17.50
C ILE A 70 5.37 -5.58 -17.34
N ILE A 71 4.85 -5.75 -16.13
CA ILE A 71 3.68 -6.61 -15.89
C ILE A 71 2.41 -5.92 -16.40
N ILE A 72 2.11 -4.72 -15.89
CA ILE A 72 0.81 -4.08 -16.14
C ILE A 72 0.72 -3.50 -17.55
N ARG A 73 1.84 -3.04 -18.12
CA ARG A 73 1.90 -2.42 -19.46
C ARG A 73 0.72 -1.46 -19.69
N PRO A 74 0.59 -0.39 -18.89
CA PRO A 74 -0.60 0.47 -18.90
C PRO A 74 -0.88 1.18 -20.24
N GLY A 75 0.01 1.05 -21.22
CA GLY A 75 -0.07 1.71 -22.51
C GLY A 75 -0.05 3.23 -22.35
N MET A 76 -0.72 3.92 -23.26
CA MET A 76 -0.93 5.36 -23.15
C MET A 76 -2.05 5.65 -22.15
N ILE A 77 -1.70 6.38 -21.08
CA ILE A 77 -2.66 6.93 -20.14
C ILE A 77 -2.99 8.34 -20.60
N GLU A 78 -4.18 8.52 -21.18
CA GLU A 78 -4.68 9.85 -21.54
C GLU A 78 -4.89 10.68 -20.27
N VAL A 79 -4.45 11.94 -20.33
CA VAL A 79 -4.65 12.87 -19.22
C VAL A 79 -6.13 13.23 -19.16
N SER A 80 -6.83 12.63 -18.19
CA SER A 80 -8.25 12.85 -17.94
C SER A 80 -8.50 13.30 -16.50
N PHE A 81 -9.73 13.74 -16.21
CA PHE A 81 -10.14 14.11 -14.86
C PHE A 81 -9.92 12.96 -13.86
N GLY A 82 -10.17 11.70 -14.27
CA GLY A 82 -9.93 10.52 -13.44
C GLY A 82 -8.46 10.32 -13.09
N VAL A 83 -7.52 10.64 -13.99
CA VAL A 83 -6.08 10.55 -13.70
C VAL A 83 -5.70 11.50 -12.57
N TYR A 84 -6.17 12.75 -12.60
CA TYR A 84 -5.92 13.71 -11.52
C TYR A 84 -6.50 13.24 -10.19
N MET A 85 -7.71 12.66 -10.20
CA MET A 85 -8.34 12.10 -9.01
C MET A 85 -7.52 10.97 -8.39
N ILE A 86 -6.97 10.07 -9.21
CA ILE A 86 -6.13 8.96 -8.73
C ILE A 86 -4.80 9.49 -8.18
N LEU A 87 -4.19 10.49 -8.81
CA LEU A 87 -2.95 11.08 -8.31
C LEU A 87 -3.16 11.80 -6.97
N ILE A 88 -4.25 12.55 -6.82
CA ILE A 88 -4.62 13.18 -5.55
C ILE A 88 -4.91 12.11 -4.48
N SER A 89 -5.68 11.07 -4.82
CA SER A 89 -5.91 9.93 -3.95
C SER A 89 -4.60 9.28 -3.50
N SER A 90 -3.69 9.01 -4.44
CA SER A 90 -2.39 8.42 -4.17
C SER A 90 -1.55 9.28 -3.21
N PHE A 91 -1.58 10.60 -3.40
CA PHE A 91 -0.91 11.53 -2.49
C PHE A 91 -1.52 11.51 -1.08
N LEU A 92 -2.85 11.58 -0.96
CA LEU A 92 -3.54 11.53 0.33
C LEU A 92 -3.30 10.20 1.05
N TRP A 93 -3.28 9.09 0.32
CA TRP A 93 -2.92 7.78 0.86
C TRP A 93 -1.48 7.73 1.35
N ALA A 94 -0.52 8.32 0.62
CA ALA A 94 0.86 8.44 1.08
C ALA A 94 0.98 9.28 2.36
N VAL A 95 0.23 10.39 2.47
CA VAL A 95 0.15 11.18 3.71
C VAL A 95 -0.43 10.34 4.85
N MET A 96 -1.47 9.57 4.60
CA MET A 96 -2.09 8.65 5.58
C MET A 96 -1.08 7.60 6.07
N ILE A 97 -0.25 7.04 5.19
CA ILE A 97 0.84 6.12 5.55
C ILE A 97 1.78 6.78 6.58
N ILE A 98 2.20 8.02 6.36
CA ILE A 98 3.10 8.73 7.27
C ILE A 98 2.46 8.97 8.64
N ILE A 99 1.20 9.40 8.67
CA ILE A 99 0.49 9.61 9.94
C ILE A 99 0.31 8.28 10.68
N THR A 100 0.00 7.21 9.96
CA THR A 100 -0.12 5.85 10.52
C THR A 100 1.20 5.37 11.10
N LYS A 101 2.32 5.53 10.39
CA LYS A 101 3.67 5.22 10.89
C LYS A 101 4.03 6.01 12.14
N LYS A 102 3.61 7.28 12.23
CA LYS A 102 3.84 8.09 13.43
C LYS A 102 3.05 7.53 14.61
N LEU A 103 1.78 7.17 14.42
CA LEU A 103 0.93 6.58 15.46
C LEU A 103 1.36 5.17 15.87
N SER A 104 1.87 4.36 14.94
CA SER A 104 2.27 2.97 15.22
C SER A 104 3.43 2.85 16.21
N LYS A 105 4.15 3.96 16.48
CA LYS A 105 5.16 4.03 17.54
C LYS A 105 4.53 3.92 18.93
N ASP A 106 3.39 4.58 19.13
CA ASP A 106 2.78 4.75 20.45
C ASP A 106 1.58 3.81 20.65
N GLU A 107 0.92 3.41 19.57
CA GLU A 107 -0.32 2.64 19.62
C GLU A 107 -0.16 1.22 19.02
N SER A 108 -1.10 0.33 19.35
CA SER A 108 -1.18 -0.99 18.73
C SER A 108 -1.81 -0.91 17.33
N ALA A 109 -1.45 -1.83 16.42
CA ALA A 109 -2.05 -1.91 15.10
C ALA A 109 -3.58 -2.08 15.16
N ILE A 110 -4.06 -2.86 16.14
CA ILE A 110 -5.49 -3.06 16.39
C ILE A 110 -6.16 -1.74 16.78
N THR A 111 -5.58 -0.99 17.72
CA THR A 111 -6.13 0.32 18.15
C THR A 111 -6.27 1.28 16.96
N ILE A 112 -5.21 1.40 16.16
CA ILE A 112 -5.20 2.29 14.98
C ILE A 112 -6.27 1.90 13.96
N LEU A 113 -6.47 0.60 13.75
CA LEU A 113 -7.47 0.08 12.83
C LEU A 113 -8.90 0.21 13.37
N SER A 114 -9.12 -0.06 14.66
CA SER A 114 -10.44 0.09 15.29
C SER A 114 -10.95 1.53 15.18
N TYR A 115 -10.10 2.53 15.46
CA TYR A 115 -10.48 3.93 15.28
C TYR A 115 -10.79 4.27 13.82
N GLN A 116 -10.00 3.75 12.87
CA GLN A 116 -10.24 3.97 11.45
C GLN A 116 -11.61 3.42 11.03
N TYR A 117 -11.92 2.16 11.36
CA TYR A 117 -13.19 1.55 10.98
C TYR A 117 -14.38 2.17 11.67
N LEU A 118 -14.29 2.48 12.97
CA LEU A 118 -15.39 3.12 13.69
C LEU A 118 -15.72 4.50 13.09
N LEU A 119 -14.72 5.35 12.88
CA LEU A 119 -14.92 6.70 12.36
C LEU A 119 -15.34 6.67 10.88
N MET A 120 -14.74 5.81 10.06
CA MET A 120 -15.16 5.64 8.66
C MET A 120 -16.58 5.08 8.58
N PHE A 121 -16.97 4.15 9.46
CA PHE A 121 -18.34 3.65 9.56
C PHE A 121 -19.31 4.79 9.88
N ILE A 122 -19.05 5.61 10.90
CA ILE A 122 -19.92 6.74 11.27
C ILE A 122 -20.12 7.69 10.07
N ILE A 123 -19.02 8.09 9.41
CA ILE A 123 -19.08 9.00 8.26
C ILE A 123 -19.86 8.36 7.11
N SER A 124 -19.53 7.10 6.74
CA SER A 124 -20.19 6.38 5.65
C SER A 124 -21.66 6.14 5.93
N PHE A 125 -22.00 5.84 7.19
CA PHE A 125 -23.37 5.60 7.63
C PHE A 125 -24.22 6.86 7.49
N ILE A 126 -23.69 8.04 7.85
CA ILE A 126 -24.38 9.32 7.64
C ILE A 126 -24.74 9.50 6.16
N PHE A 127 -23.80 9.25 5.23
CA PHE A 127 -24.09 9.32 3.80
C PHE A 127 -25.10 8.24 3.35
N ALA A 128 -24.99 7.03 3.90
CA ALA A 128 -25.90 5.93 3.60
C ALA A 128 -27.34 6.22 4.03
N LEU A 129 -27.58 7.02 5.09
CA LEU A 129 -28.93 7.43 5.49
C LEU A 129 -29.68 8.21 4.40
N PHE A 130 -28.96 8.94 3.53
CA PHE A 130 -29.58 9.73 2.46
C PHE A 130 -29.82 8.92 1.18
N ASN A 131 -29.08 7.83 0.95
CA ASN A 131 -29.16 7.03 -0.26
C ASN A 131 -28.99 5.53 0.06
N TRP A 132 -29.81 5.04 1.00
CA TRP A 132 -29.70 3.66 1.44
C TRP A 132 -30.16 2.70 0.34
N GLN A 133 -29.31 1.74 0.01
CA GLN A 133 -29.66 0.62 -0.86
C GLN A 133 -29.38 -0.67 -0.10
N THR A 134 -30.42 -1.47 0.13
CA THR A 134 -30.29 -2.75 0.83
C THR A 134 -29.49 -3.72 -0.04
N PRO A 135 -28.32 -4.20 0.40
CA PRO A 135 -27.50 -5.12 -0.37
C PRO A 135 -28.20 -6.47 -0.53
N SER A 136 -28.02 -7.10 -1.69
CA SER A 136 -28.45 -8.49 -1.90
C SER A 136 -27.67 -9.44 -0.99
N LYS A 137 -28.18 -10.67 -0.77
CA LYS A 137 -27.47 -11.69 0.03
C LYS A 137 -26.06 -11.98 -0.52
N GLU A 138 -25.94 -11.99 -1.84
CA GLU A 138 -24.67 -12.16 -2.54
C GLU A 138 -23.73 -10.98 -2.31
N ALA A 139 -24.23 -9.75 -2.42
CA ALA A 139 -23.44 -8.55 -2.12
C ALA A 139 -22.95 -8.54 -0.67
N VAL A 140 -23.76 -8.98 0.29
CA VAL A 140 -23.36 -9.10 1.70
C VAL A 140 -22.18 -10.07 1.85
N LEU A 141 -22.18 -11.21 1.15
CA LEU A 141 -21.06 -12.16 1.17
C LEU A 141 -19.78 -11.51 0.63
N TYR A 142 -19.85 -10.81 -0.50
CA TYR A 142 -18.68 -10.13 -1.07
C TYR A 142 -18.17 -8.99 -0.19
N LEU A 143 -19.07 -8.20 0.42
CA LEU A 143 -18.71 -7.16 1.37
C LEU A 143 -18.02 -7.74 2.62
N PHE A 144 -18.49 -8.90 3.12
CA PHE A 144 -17.86 -9.60 4.22
C PHE A 144 -16.44 -10.06 3.86
N LEU A 145 -16.25 -10.69 2.70
CA LEU A 145 -14.94 -11.14 2.23
C LEU A 145 -13.98 -9.95 1.98
N ALA A 146 -14.48 -8.85 1.41
CA ALA A 146 -13.73 -7.61 1.23
C ALA A 146 -13.33 -6.99 2.58
N GLY A 147 -14.25 -6.96 3.55
CA GLY A 147 -13.98 -6.48 4.91
C GLY A 147 -12.94 -7.34 5.64
N LEU A 148 -13.02 -8.66 5.50
CA LEU A 148 -12.07 -9.60 6.10
C LEU A 148 -10.67 -9.43 5.51
N SER A 149 -10.55 -9.49 4.18
CA SER A 149 -9.27 -9.32 3.47
C SER A 149 -8.66 -7.94 3.72
N GLY A 150 -9.46 -6.87 3.67
CA GLY A 150 -9.04 -5.51 3.99
C GLY A 150 -8.56 -5.38 5.44
N THR A 151 -9.18 -6.07 6.40
CA THR A 151 -8.75 -6.08 7.80
C THR A 151 -7.41 -6.77 7.98
N ILE A 152 -7.22 -7.95 7.37
CA ILE A 152 -5.95 -8.67 7.40
C ILE A 152 -4.84 -7.81 6.77
N PHE A 153 -5.11 -7.19 5.62
CA PHE A 153 -4.18 -6.30 4.94
C PHE A 153 -3.76 -5.13 5.84
N HIS A 154 -4.70 -4.38 6.42
CA HIS A 154 -4.37 -3.22 7.23
C HIS A 154 -3.68 -3.60 8.55
N LEU A 155 -4.09 -4.69 9.21
CA LEU A 155 -3.44 -5.15 10.45
C LEU A 155 -1.97 -5.50 10.21
N THR A 156 -1.70 -6.30 9.19
CA THR A 156 -0.32 -6.70 8.84
C THR A 156 0.52 -5.52 8.38
N LEU A 157 -0.06 -4.59 7.60
CA LEU A 157 0.61 -3.37 7.16
C LEU A 157 0.97 -2.45 8.33
N TYR A 158 0.04 -2.23 9.26
CA TYR A 158 0.29 -1.36 10.43
C TYR A 158 1.30 -1.99 11.38
N GLN A 159 1.27 -3.32 11.50
CA GLN A 159 2.31 -4.05 12.22
C GLN A 159 3.67 -3.89 11.55
N ALA A 160 3.76 -3.96 10.22
CA ALA A 160 5.00 -3.70 9.50
C ALA A 160 5.52 -2.26 9.77
N TYR A 161 4.67 -1.24 9.69
CA TYR A 161 5.05 0.14 10.01
C TYR A 161 5.47 0.33 11.47
N LYS A 162 4.97 -0.48 12.39
CA LYS A 162 5.46 -0.48 13.77
C LYS A 162 6.89 -1.00 13.88
N LEU A 163 7.22 -2.04 13.12
CA LEU A 163 8.50 -2.75 13.23
C LEU A 163 9.63 -2.15 12.40
N VAL A 164 9.31 -1.58 11.24
CA VAL A 164 10.31 -1.13 10.26
C VAL A 164 9.92 0.19 9.61
N ASP A 165 10.93 0.89 9.08
CA ASP A 165 10.81 2.14 8.33
C ASP A 165 9.84 2.02 7.14
N VAL A 166 9.11 3.09 6.85
CA VAL A 166 8.19 3.17 5.69
C VAL A 166 8.97 2.93 4.40
N SER A 167 10.16 3.54 4.28
CA SER A 167 11.07 3.37 3.14
C SER A 167 11.56 1.94 2.92
N LEU A 168 11.53 1.09 3.95
CA LEU A 168 11.81 -0.35 3.83
C LEU A 168 10.57 -1.13 3.34
N VAL A 169 9.37 -0.74 3.77
CA VAL A 169 8.11 -1.42 3.41
C VAL A 169 7.70 -1.12 1.96
N GLN A 170 7.89 0.10 1.47
CA GLN A 170 7.33 0.53 0.18
C GLN A 170 7.72 -0.35 -1.03
N PRO A 171 8.97 -0.83 -1.19
CA PRO A 171 9.30 -1.76 -2.29
C PRO A 171 8.52 -3.08 -2.26
N TYR A 172 8.09 -3.56 -1.09
CA TYR A 172 7.32 -4.80 -1.00
C TYR A 172 5.92 -4.68 -1.59
N SER A 173 5.38 -3.46 -1.75
CA SER A 173 4.06 -3.24 -2.34
C SER A 173 3.97 -3.76 -3.78
N PHE A 174 5.09 -3.87 -4.51
CA PHE A 174 5.10 -4.43 -5.87
C PHE A 174 4.86 -5.94 -5.92
N LEU A 175 5.06 -6.67 -4.81
CA LEU A 175 4.77 -8.11 -4.74
C LEU A 175 3.29 -8.42 -4.95
N VAL A 176 2.40 -7.44 -4.76
CA VAL A 176 0.96 -7.63 -5.04
C VAL A 176 0.73 -8.12 -6.47
N LEU A 177 1.55 -7.69 -7.44
CA LEU A 177 1.42 -8.11 -8.84
C LEU A 177 1.79 -9.57 -9.03
N VAL A 178 2.86 -10.01 -8.36
CA VAL A 178 3.29 -11.42 -8.37
C VAL A 178 2.19 -12.31 -7.80
N PHE A 179 1.65 -11.94 -6.63
CA PHE A 179 0.57 -12.70 -6.01
C PHE A 179 -0.73 -12.62 -6.81
N ALA A 180 -1.04 -11.48 -7.42
CA ALA A 180 -2.20 -11.33 -8.29
C ALA A 180 -2.10 -12.25 -9.51
N SER A 181 -0.93 -12.36 -10.16
CA SER A 181 -0.73 -13.28 -11.29
C SER A 181 -0.83 -14.75 -10.87
N ILE A 182 -0.31 -15.12 -9.69
CA ILE A 182 -0.44 -16.48 -9.15
C ILE A 182 -1.91 -16.81 -8.88
N LEU A 183 -2.63 -15.91 -8.21
CA LEU A 183 -4.05 -16.08 -7.93
C LEU A 183 -4.88 -16.11 -9.22
N GLY A 184 -4.56 -15.25 -10.20
CA GLY A 184 -5.24 -15.21 -11.50
C GLY A 184 -5.13 -16.54 -12.24
N TYR A 185 -3.95 -17.17 -12.21
CA TYR A 185 -3.75 -18.50 -12.76
C TYR A 185 -4.62 -19.56 -12.07
N PHE A 186 -4.60 -19.63 -10.73
CA PHE A 186 -5.31 -20.68 -9.99
C PHE A 186 -6.83 -20.49 -9.94
N VAL A 187 -7.31 -19.24 -9.92
CA VAL A 187 -8.73 -18.91 -9.75
C VAL A 187 -9.42 -18.72 -11.11
N PHE A 188 -8.76 -18.07 -12.06
CA PHE A 188 -9.36 -17.69 -13.36
C PHE A 188 -8.76 -18.45 -14.55
N GLY A 189 -7.71 -19.26 -14.35
CA GLY A 189 -7.04 -19.97 -15.45
C GLY A 189 -6.21 -19.05 -16.36
N GLU A 190 -5.87 -17.84 -15.88
CA GLU A 190 -5.08 -16.87 -16.64
C GLU A 190 -3.61 -17.29 -16.66
N ILE A 191 -3.12 -17.73 -17.82
CA ILE A 191 -1.72 -18.17 -17.98
C ILE A 191 -0.81 -16.93 -18.04
N PRO A 192 0.15 -16.76 -17.10
CA PRO A 192 1.08 -15.63 -17.12
C PRO A 192 1.97 -15.66 -18.36
N ASP A 193 1.98 -14.56 -19.11
CA ASP A 193 2.84 -14.39 -20.28
C ASP A 193 4.31 -14.13 -19.91
N ILE A 194 5.18 -14.11 -20.92
CA ILE A 194 6.63 -13.90 -20.73
C ILE A 194 6.96 -12.58 -20.02
N TYR A 195 6.15 -11.54 -20.23
CA TYR A 195 6.37 -10.24 -19.60
C TYR A 195 6.05 -10.30 -18.11
N THR A 196 4.99 -11.02 -17.74
CA THR A 196 4.67 -11.29 -16.34
C THR A 196 5.84 -11.99 -15.62
N TRP A 197 6.46 -12.97 -16.26
CA TRP A 197 7.64 -13.66 -15.71
C TRP A 197 8.85 -12.74 -15.57
N ILE A 198 9.17 -11.94 -16.60
CA ILE A 198 10.29 -11.00 -16.57
C ILE A 198 10.10 -9.97 -15.45
N GLY A 199 8.92 -9.32 -15.40
CA GLY A 199 8.62 -8.32 -14.39
C GLY A 199 8.63 -8.88 -12.97
N THR A 200 8.11 -10.11 -12.79
CA THR A 200 8.17 -10.84 -11.52
C THR A 200 9.61 -11.08 -11.07
N GLY A 201 10.48 -11.53 -11.98
CA GLY A 201 11.91 -11.72 -11.70
C GLY A 201 12.59 -10.42 -11.23
N ILE A 202 12.32 -9.30 -11.90
CA ILE A 202 12.87 -7.99 -11.54
C ILE A 202 12.39 -7.56 -10.14
N ILE A 203 11.09 -7.71 -9.84
CA ILE A 203 10.53 -7.40 -8.52
C ILE A 203 11.23 -8.26 -7.44
N PHE A 204 11.34 -9.57 -7.65
CA PHE A 204 11.99 -10.47 -6.69
C PHE A 204 13.45 -10.12 -6.45
N ILE A 205 14.21 -9.76 -7.49
CA ILE A 205 15.60 -9.33 -7.34
C ILE A 205 15.69 -8.11 -6.41
N GLY A 206 14.82 -7.11 -6.61
CA GLY A 206 14.75 -5.94 -5.73
C GLY A 206 14.47 -6.33 -4.27
N ILE A 207 13.50 -7.21 -4.05
CA ILE A 207 13.11 -7.69 -2.71
C ILE A 207 14.20 -8.54 -2.04
N ILE A 208 14.91 -9.38 -2.79
CA ILE A 208 16.02 -10.18 -2.26
C ILE A 208 17.17 -9.26 -1.84
N ILE A 209 17.54 -8.29 -2.68
CA ILE A 209 18.62 -7.34 -2.38
C ILE A 209 18.35 -6.60 -1.08
N ILE A 210 17.15 -6.02 -0.93
CA ILE A 210 16.80 -5.26 0.28
C ILE A 210 16.73 -6.19 1.50
N SER A 211 16.12 -7.38 1.39
CA SER A 211 16.00 -8.33 2.50
C SER A 211 17.37 -8.81 3.00
N VAL A 212 18.28 -9.16 2.08
CA VAL A 212 19.63 -9.64 2.43
C VAL A 212 20.45 -8.51 3.08
N ARG A 213 20.37 -7.29 2.55
CA ARG A 213 21.10 -6.14 3.10
C ARG A 213 20.64 -5.78 4.51
N GLU A 214 19.34 -5.75 4.75
CA GLU A 214 18.78 -5.49 6.09
C GLU A 214 19.17 -6.57 7.10
N MET A 215 19.15 -7.85 6.70
CA MET A 215 19.62 -8.95 7.55
C MET A 215 21.10 -8.83 7.91
N GLN A 216 21.96 -8.43 6.96
CA GLN A 216 23.38 -8.23 7.21
C GLN A 216 23.64 -7.06 8.17
N ILE A 217 22.92 -5.94 8.01
CA ILE A 217 23.03 -4.77 8.88
C ILE A 217 22.65 -5.14 10.32
N ASN A 218 21.52 -5.83 10.50
CA ASN A 218 21.09 -6.27 11.83
C ASN A 218 22.10 -7.21 12.50
N LYS A 219 22.67 -8.18 11.76
CA LYS A 219 23.73 -9.05 12.29
C LYS A 219 24.96 -8.27 12.75
N ASN A 220 25.36 -7.23 12.00
CA ASN A 220 26.50 -6.42 12.35
C ASN A 220 26.27 -5.56 13.61
N ILE A 221 25.05 -5.04 13.79
CA ILE A 221 24.66 -4.31 15.01
C ILE A 221 24.76 -5.22 16.23
N VAL A 222 24.18 -6.43 16.15
CA VAL A 222 24.22 -7.41 17.25
C VAL A 222 25.67 -7.80 17.58
N ARG A 223 26.51 -8.09 16.58
CA ARG A 223 27.94 -8.42 16.79
C ARG A 223 28.72 -7.27 17.44
N LYS A 224 28.47 -6.03 17.02
CA LYS A 224 29.14 -4.86 17.59
C LYS A 224 28.83 -4.69 19.08
N ASN A 225 27.55 -4.86 19.45
CA ASN A 225 27.13 -4.75 20.85
C ASN A 225 27.76 -5.84 21.73
N LEU A 226 27.84 -7.08 21.23
CA LEU A 226 28.50 -8.19 21.93
C LEU A 226 30.00 -7.93 22.16
N ASN A 227 30.69 -7.31 21.20
CA ASN A 227 32.12 -7.02 21.32
C ASN A 227 32.43 -5.80 22.21
N THR A 228 31.46 -4.93 22.49
CA THR A 228 31.61 -3.79 23.41
C THR A 228 31.32 -4.13 24.87
N GLU A 229 30.76 -5.31 25.14
CA GLU A 229 30.47 -5.81 26.50
C GLU A 229 31.60 -6.70 27.07
N LEU A 230 32.67 -6.94 26.28
CA LEU A 230 33.90 -7.65 26.66
C LEU A 230 35.05 -6.68 26.86
#